data_AF-A0A7W1ZIA2-F1
#
_entry.id   AF-A0A7W1ZIA2-F1
#
_cell.length_a   1.000
_cell.length_b   1.000
_cell.length_c   1.000
_cell.angle_alpha   90.00
_cell.angle_beta   90.00
_cell.angle_gamma   90.00
#
_symmetry.space_group_name_H-M   'P 1'
#
loop_
_entity.id
_entity.type
_entity.pdbx_description
1 polymer ?
#
loop_
_entity_poly.entity_id
_entity_poly.type
_entity_poly.pdbx_seq_one_letter_code
_entity_poly.pdbx_strand_id
1 'polypeptide(L)' 'MNGAWLNASQDEIIELFLDIAASRITREVVESKFAEWIIFAKENNE' A
#
# COMPACT_ATOMS: atom_id res chain seq x y z
N MET A 1 -11.49 -3.55 12.10
CA MET A 1 -10.61 -3.30 10.94
C MET A 1 -9.52 -2.38 11.43
N ASN A 2 -8.28 -2.86 11.51
CA ASN A 2 -7.16 -2.09 12.05
C ASN A 2 -6.95 -0.85 11.15
N GLY A 3 -7.08 0.35 11.72
CA GLY A 3 -6.99 1.63 11.01
C GLY A 3 -5.56 1.95 10.59
N ALA A 4 -5.02 1.16 9.66
CA ALA A 4 -3.76 1.46 9.00
C ALA A 4 -3.96 2.60 8.00
N TRP A 5 -3.05 3.58 8.04
CA TRP A 5 -2.99 4.65 7.06
C TRP A 5 -1.93 4.28 6.02
N LEU A 6 -2.19 4.53 4.74
CA LEU A 6 -1.17 4.32 3.71
C LEU A 6 -0.36 5.60 3.53
N ASN A 7 0.97 5.49 3.59
CA ASN A 7 1.93 6.49 3.14
C ASN A 7 2.11 6.42 1.61
N ALA A 8 1.01 6.47 0.88
CA ALA A 8 1.00 6.41 -0.57
C ALA A 8 0.09 7.51 -1.10
N SER A 9 0.56 8.21 -2.13
CA SER A 9 -0.29 9.10 -2.90
C SER A 9 -1.34 8.32 -3.69
N GLN A 10 -2.42 9.00 -4.10
CA GLN A 10 -3.43 8.40 -4.97
C GLN A 10 -2.83 7.94 -6.30
N ASP A 11 -1.89 8.72 -6.86
CA ASP A 11 -1.24 8.39 -8.13
C ASP A 11 -0.43 7.09 -8.02
N GLU A 12 0.36 6.92 -6.95
CA GLU A 12 1.11 5.68 -6.70
C GLU A 12 0.19 4.45 -6.57
N ILE A 13 -0.97 4.61 -5.93
CA ILE A 13 -1.97 3.55 -5.80
C ILE A 13 -2.56 3.20 -7.17
N ILE A 14 -2.89 4.20 -7.97
CA ILE A 14 -3.47 4.02 -9.31
C ILE A 14 -2.45 3.34 -10.24
N GLU A 15 -1.19 3.75 -10.21
CA GLU A 15 -0.12 3.13 -11.01
C GLU A 15 0.05 1.66 -10.65
N LEU A 16 0.13 1.32 -9.35
CA LEU A 16 0.22 -0.07 -8.90
C LEU A 16 -0.98 -0.90 -9.38
N PHE A 17 -2.19 -0.34 -9.31
CA PHE A 17 -3.39 -1.01 -9.80
C PHE A 17 -3.32 -1.30 -11.31
N LEU A 18 -2.86 -0.34 -12.12
CA LEU A 18 -2.72 -0.52 -13.55
C LEU A 18 -1.68 -1.59 -13.90
N ASP A 19 -0.58 -1.65 -13.17
CA ASP A 19 0.45 -2.68 -13.35
C ASP A 19 -0.03 -4.09 -12.96
N ILE A 20 -0.87 -4.20 -11.91
CA ILE A 20 -1.55 -5.45 -11.56
C ILE A 20 -2.50 -5.88 -12.68
N ALA A 21 -3.36 -4.97 -13.15
CA ALA A 21 -4.34 -5.26 -14.20
C ALA A 21 -3.66 -5.68 -15.51
N ALA A 22 -2.49 -5.10 -15.81
CA ALA A 22 -1.67 -5.46 -16.95
C ALA A 22 -0.83 -6.73 -16.74
N SER A 23 -0.89 -7.38 -15.56
CA SER A 23 -0.07 -8.55 -15.19
C SER A 23 1.44 -8.31 -15.37
N ARG A 24 1.91 -7.08 -15.14
CA ARG A 24 3.32 -6.68 -15.32
C ARG A 24 4.19 -6.94 -14.10
N ILE A 25 3.56 -7.10 -12.95
CA ILE A 25 4.21 -7.30 -11.66
C ILE A 25 3.69 -8.57 -11.00
N THR A 26 4.54 -9.16 -10.15
CA THR A 26 4.17 -10.35 -9.40
C THR A 26 3.49 -9.98 -8.09
N ARG A 27 2.83 -10.97 -7.47
CA ARG A 27 2.22 -10.80 -6.15
C ARG A 27 3.23 -10.37 -5.10
N GLU A 28 4.45 -10.90 -5.14
CA GLU A 28 5.52 -10.57 -4.18
C GLU A 28 5.90 -9.08 -4.26
N VAL A 29 5.92 -8.50 -5.46
CA VAL A 29 6.18 -7.07 -5.67
C VAL A 29 5.05 -6.22 -5.08
N VAL A 30 3.79 -6.64 -5.28
CA VAL A 30 2.62 -5.96 -4.72
C VAL A 30 2.70 -5.98 -3.18
N GLU A 31 2.95 -7.14 -2.57
CA GLU A 31 3.07 -7.27 -1.12
C GLU A 31 4.19 -6.40 -0.54
N SER A 32 5.35 -6.30 -1.23
CA SER A 32 6.42 -5.38 -0.85
C SER A 32 5.97 -3.91 -0.85
N LYS A 33 5.24 -3.48 -1.90
CA LYS A 33 4.73 -2.10 -2.00
C LYS A 33 3.71 -1.77 -0.92
N PHE A 34 2.80 -2.69 -0.63
CA PHE A 34 1.84 -2.51 0.46
C PHE A 34 2.54 -2.45 1.82
N ALA A 35 3.57 -3.27 2.06
CA ALA A 35 4.33 -3.23 3.30
C ALA A 35 5.10 -1.90 3.49
N GLU A 36 5.64 -1.33 2.41
CA GLU A 36 6.26 0.01 2.40
C GLU A 36 5.27 1.12 2.75
N TRP A 37 4.02 0.98 2.30
CA TRP A 37 3.00 2.02 2.48
C TRP A 37 2.27 1.94 3.82
N ILE A 38 2.19 0.80 4.50
CA ILE A 38 1.45 0.71 5.75
C ILE A 38 2.14 1.53 6.86
N ILE A 39 1.50 2.64 7.25
CA ILE A 39 1.78 3.36 8.50
C ILE A 39 0.87 2.76 9.58
N PHE A 40 1.49 2.16 10.59
CA PHE A 40 0.79 1.87 11.83
C PHE A 40 0.60 3.19 12.58
N ALA A 41 -0.66 3.60 12.80
CA ALA A 41 -0.95 4.65 13.75
C ALA A 41 -0.38 4.21 15.11
N LYS A 42 0.57 4.97 15.64
CA LYS A 42 0.99 4.84 17.04
C LYS A 42 -0.28 5.03 17.87
N GLU A 43 -0.61 4.06 18.72
CA GLU A 43 -1.69 4.22 19.69
C GLU A 43 -1.51 5.58 20.38
N ASN A 44 -2.53 6.44 20.28
CA ASN A 44 -2.60 7.65 21.08
C ASN A 44 -2.62 7.19 22.54
N ASN A 45 -1.46 7.29 23.20
CA ASN A 45 -1.41 7.36 24.65
C ASN A 45 -2.03 8.70 25.04
N GLU A 46 -3.34 8.70 25.26
CA GLU A 46 -4.03 9.67 26.13
C GLU A 46 -4.43 8.96 27.42
#